data_AF-I3T0F3-F1
#
_entry.id   AF-I3T0F3-F1
#
_cell.length_a   1.000
_cell.length_b   1.000
_cell.length_c   1.000
_cell.angle_alpha   90.00
_cell.angle_beta   90.00
_cell.angle_gamma   90.00
#
_symmetry.space_group_name_H-M   'P 1'
#
loop_
_entity.id
_entity.type
_entity.pdbx_description
1 polymer ?
#
loop_
_entity_poly.entity_id
_entity_poly.type
_entity_poly.pdbx_seq_one_letter_code
_entity_poly.pdbx_strand_id
1 'polypeptide(L)'
;MTEEGKPDAQLFHLLSSLLHEVEALTNQEEVELRSKIETLGLEVTKVPQQSTKQLNELEIAKELDRLSAKLDDVDEMISTTMASDPQVQSLLSGTADLWMPVITATSEERRKFAASTGDTTTETDGEPSK
;
A
#
# COMPACT_ATOMS: atom_id res chain seq x y z
N MET A 1 -4.08 24.89 -8.66
CA MET A 1 -4.90 23.78 -8.19
C MET A 1 -4.66 22.63 -9.14
N THR A 2 -3.59 21.88 -8.89
CA THR A 2 -3.26 20.67 -9.65
C THR A 2 -3.78 19.53 -8.80
N GLU A 3 -4.89 18.94 -9.24
CA GLU A 3 -5.29 17.61 -8.80
C GLU A 3 -4.12 16.68 -9.18
N GLU A 4 -3.20 16.39 -8.25
CA GLU A 4 -2.36 15.19 -8.32
C GLU A 4 -3.32 14.01 -8.25
N GLY A 5 -3.93 13.68 -9.39
CA GLY A 5 -4.88 12.59 -9.52
C GLY A 5 -4.17 11.32 -9.07
N LYS A 6 -4.66 10.72 -7.98
CA LYS A 6 -4.11 9.50 -7.37
C LYS A 6 -3.65 8.54 -8.49
N PRO A 7 -2.34 8.26 -8.64
CA PRO A 7 -1.81 7.49 -9.77
C PRO A 7 -2.49 6.12 -9.88
N ASP A 8 -2.89 5.56 -8.75
CA ASP A 8 -3.67 4.33 -8.65
C ASP A 8 -5.02 4.42 -9.36
N ALA A 9 -5.76 5.52 -9.19
CA ALA A 9 -7.06 5.71 -9.84
C ALA A 9 -6.91 5.80 -11.37
N GLN A 10 -5.81 6.40 -11.85
CA GLN A 10 -5.50 6.48 -13.28
C GLN A 10 -5.16 5.09 -13.84
N LEU A 11 -4.39 4.28 -13.10
CA LEU A 11 -4.06 2.91 -13.47
C LEU A 11 -5.30 2.03 -13.58
N PHE A 12 -6.19 2.03 -12.58
CA PHE A 12 -7.40 1.21 -12.62
C PHE A 12 -8.38 1.64 -13.71
N HIS A 13 -8.47 2.95 -13.99
CA HIS A 13 -9.23 3.45 -15.13
C HIS A 13 -8.66 2.95 -16.46
N LEU A 14 -7.33 2.97 -16.62
CA LEU A 14 -6.66 2.46 -17.81
C LEU A 14 -6.90 0.96 -18.00
N LEU A 15 -6.69 0.14 -16.95
CA LEU A 15 -6.93 -1.30 -16.98
C LEU A 15 -8.38 -1.63 -17.37
N SER A 16 -9.34 -0.91 -16.81
CA SER A 16 -10.76 -1.06 -17.14
C SER A 16 -11.06 -0.70 -18.60
N SER A 17 -10.41 0.35 -19.11
CA SER A 17 -10.57 0.81 -20.50
C SER A 17 -9.98 -0.18 -21.50
N LEU A 18 -8.77 -0.70 -21.22
CA LEU A 18 -8.12 -1.73 -22.04
C LEU A 18 -8.95 -3.01 -22.08
N LEU A 19 -9.53 -3.42 -20.94
CA LEU A 19 -10.39 -4.59 -20.89
C LEU A 19 -11.63 -4.43 -21.79
N HIS A 20 -12.30 -3.27 -21.73
CA HIS A 20 -13.44 -2.97 -22.61
C HIS A 20 -13.07 -2.99 -24.09
N GLU A 21 -11.88 -2.49 -24.46
CA GLU A 21 -11.40 -2.51 -25.84
C GLU A 21 -11.17 -3.94 -26.33
N VAL A 22 -10.56 -4.79 -25.52
CA VAL A 22 -10.34 -6.21 -25.84
C VAL A 22 -11.67 -6.96 -25.97
N GLU A 23 -12.63 -6.73 -25.07
CA GLU A 23 -13.96 -7.35 -25.14
C GLU A 23 -14.71 -6.93 -26.40
N ALA A 24 -14.58 -5.66 -26.83
CA ALA A 24 -15.16 -5.18 -28.08
C ALA A 24 -14.52 -5.81 -29.32
N LEU A 25 -13.19 -6.01 -29.30
CA LEU A 25 -12.46 -6.64 -30.41
C LEU A 25 -12.70 -8.15 -30.51
N THR A 26 -12.86 -8.82 -29.38
CA THR A 26 -13.02 -10.28 -29.29
C THR A 26 -14.49 -10.71 -29.26
N ASN A 27 -15.41 -9.77 -29.02
CA ASN A 27 -16.84 -10.01 -28.79
C ASN A 27 -17.11 -11.07 -27.72
N GLN A 28 -16.22 -11.13 -26.72
CA GLN A 28 -16.25 -12.06 -25.61
C GLN A 28 -16.06 -11.27 -24.31
N GLU A 29 -16.93 -11.49 -23.34
CA GLU A 29 -16.82 -10.86 -22.02
C GLU A 29 -15.81 -11.59 -21.14
N GLU A 30 -14.96 -10.83 -20.44
CA GLU A 30 -13.89 -11.30 -19.56
C GLU A 30 -14.25 -11.03 -18.09
N VAL A 31 -15.30 -11.71 -17.62
CA VAL A 31 -15.89 -11.52 -16.28
C VAL A 31 -14.87 -11.74 -15.15
N GLU A 32 -13.94 -12.69 -15.30
CA GLU A 32 -12.89 -12.96 -14.31
C GLU A 32 -11.92 -11.77 -14.18
N LEU A 33 -11.49 -11.18 -15.31
CA LEU A 33 -10.61 -10.02 -15.30
C LEU A 33 -11.30 -8.78 -14.74
N ARG A 34 -12.59 -8.58 -15.02
CA ARG A 34 -13.39 -7.51 -14.40
C ARG A 34 -13.37 -7.62 -12.88
N SER A 35 -13.64 -8.82 -12.35
CA SER A 35 -13.63 -9.08 -10.90
C SER A 35 -12.24 -8.87 -10.28
N LYS A 36 -11.17 -9.29 -10.96
CA LYS A 36 -9.80 -9.06 -10.48
C LYS A 36 -9.43 -7.58 -10.45
N ILE A 37 -9.77 -6.82 -11.49
CA ILE A 37 -9.52 -5.36 -11.53
C ILE A 37 -10.27 -4.66 -10.39
N GLU A 38 -11.54 -5.01 -10.17
CA GLU A 38 -12.35 -4.45 -9.07
C GLU A 38 -11.73 -4.78 -7.70
N THR A 39 -11.37 -6.04 -7.48
CA THR A 39 -10.75 -6.50 -6.22
C THR A 39 -9.45 -5.76 -5.93
N LEU A 40 -8.57 -5.63 -6.94
CA LEU A 40 -7.32 -4.89 -6.81
C LEU A 40 -7.56 -3.41 -6.56
N GLY A 41 -8.54 -2.81 -7.23
CA GLY A 41 -8.95 -1.42 -7.02
C GLY A 41 -9.36 -1.16 -5.57
N LEU A 42 -10.19 -2.05 -5.01
CA LEU A 42 -10.61 -1.97 -3.60
C LEU A 42 -9.44 -2.16 -2.64
N GLU A 43 -8.52 -3.09 -2.91
CA GLU A 43 -7.35 -3.33 -2.06
C GLU A 43 -6.47 -2.09 -1.92
N VAL A 44 -6.22 -1.38 -3.03
CA VAL A 44 -5.39 -0.16 -3.02
C VAL A 44 -6.02 0.97 -2.21
N THR A 45 -7.36 1.02 -2.10
CA THR A 45 -8.03 2.02 -1.24
C THR A 45 -7.87 1.76 0.25
N LYS A 46 -7.39 0.58 0.66
CA LYS A 46 -7.19 0.24 2.09
C LYS A 46 -5.96 0.91 2.71
N VAL A 47 -5.16 1.64 1.92
CA VAL A 47 -4.05 2.45 2.45
C VAL A 47 -4.64 3.63 3.25
N PRO A 48 -4.35 3.73 4.57
CA PRO A 48 -4.82 4.85 5.37
C PRO A 48 -4.29 6.17 4.81
N GLN A 49 -5.18 7.15 4.64
CA GLN A 49 -4.75 8.50 4.25
C GLN A 49 -3.86 9.08 5.35
N GLN A 50 -2.80 9.79 4.94
CA GLN A 50 -1.97 10.52 5.89
C GLN A 50 -2.83 11.51 6.67
N SER A 51 -2.74 11.48 8.00
CA SER A 51 -3.42 12.45 8.84
C SER A 51 -2.85 13.84 8.58
N THR A 52 -3.63 14.71 7.97
CA THR A 52 -3.28 16.12 7.75
C THR A 52 -3.56 16.99 8.98
N LYS A 53 -4.14 16.41 10.04
CA LYS A 53 -4.50 17.13 11.26
C LYS A 53 -3.26 17.23 12.17
N GLN A 54 -2.78 18.45 12.39
CA GLN A 54 -1.88 18.73 13.51
C GLN A 54 -2.67 18.55 14.81
N LEU A 55 -2.22 17.62 15.65
CA LEU A 55 -2.82 17.30 16.94
C LEU A 55 -2.02 17.97 18.06
N ASN A 56 -2.71 18.47 19.08
CA ASN A 56 -2.06 18.90 20.31
C ASN A 56 -1.69 17.69 21.19
N GLU A 57 -0.84 17.86 22.21
CA GLU A 57 -0.34 16.76 23.06
C GLU A 57 -1.45 15.90 23.69
N LEU A 58 -2.54 16.53 24.15
CA LEU A 58 -3.68 15.82 24.75
C LEU A 58 -4.43 14.98 23.70
N GLU A 59 -4.62 15.52 22.50
CA GLU A 59 -5.22 14.80 21.38
C GLU A 59 -4.30 13.66 20.90
N ILE A 60 -2.98 13.84 20.91
CA ILE A 60 -2.02 12.78 20.61
C ILE A 60 -2.17 11.63 21.59
N ALA A 61 -2.20 11.90 22.90
CA ALA A 61 -2.39 10.87 23.90
C ALA A 61 -3.70 10.10 23.68
N LYS A 62 -4.80 10.80 23.39
CA LYS A 62 -6.09 10.18 23.12
C LYS A 62 -6.08 9.32 21.85
N GLU A 63 -5.41 9.76 20.78
CA GLU A 63 -5.26 8.93 19.58
C GLU A 63 -4.33 7.74 19.82
N LEU A 64 -3.28 7.87 20.64
CA LEU A 64 -2.44 6.74 21.03
C LEU A 64 -3.24 5.71 21.83
N ASP A 65 -4.06 6.13 22.81
CA ASP A 65 -4.95 5.23 23.55
C ASP A 65 -5.92 4.51 22.60
N ARG A 66 -6.49 5.24 21.63
CA ARG A 66 -7.39 4.67 20.62
C ARG A 66 -6.68 3.68 19.71
N LEU A 67 -5.46 3.97 19.29
CA LEU A 67 -4.65 3.08 18.46
C LEU A 67 -4.23 1.84 19.24
N SER A 68 -3.92 1.97 20.53
CA SER A 68 -3.61 0.84 21.41
C SER A 68 -4.80 -0.11 21.50
N ALA A 69 -6.01 0.40 21.77
CA ALA A 69 -7.21 -0.44 21.85
C ALA A 69 -7.48 -1.18 20.52
N LYS A 70 -7.27 -0.51 19.39
CA LYS A 70 -7.40 -1.16 18.07
C LYS A 70 -6.34 -2.24 17.84
N LEU A 71 -5.14 -2.07 18.37
CA LEU A 71 -4.10 -3.07 18.26
C LEU A 71 -4.47 -4.32 19.07
N ASP A 72 -5.06 -4.14 20.25
CA ASP A 72 -5.57 -5.23 21.07
C ASP A 72 -6.69 -6.01 20.33
N ASP A 73 -7.64 -5.30 19.70
CA ASP A 73 -8.69 -5.94 18.89
C ASP A 73 -8.11 -6.76 17.71
N VAL A 74 -7.07 -6.23 17.05
CA VAL A 74 -6.38 -6.93 15.95
C VAL A 74 -5.62 -8.15 16.44
N ASP A 75 -4.97 -8.06 17.60
CA ASP A 75 -4.27 -9.19 18.21
C ASP A 75 -5.24 -10.32 18.58
N GLU A 76 -6.42 -10.00 19.11
CA GLU A 76 -7.48 -10.97 19.38
C GLU A 76 -7.98 -11.64 18.08
N MET A 77 -8.26 -10.85 17.04
CA MET A 77 -8.69 -11.38 15.73
C MET A 77 -7.63 -12.30 15.12
N ILE A 78 -6.35 -11.93 15.20
CA ILE A 78 -5.26 -12.75 14.68
C ILE A 78 -5.12 -14.03 15.50
N SER A 79 -5.11 -13.93 16.83
CA SER A 79 -5.00 -15.08 17.73
C SER A 79 -6.13 -16.08 17.53
N THR A 80 -7.38 -15.60 17.42
CA THR A 80 -8.55 -16.45 17.15
C THR A 80 -8.50 -17.11 15.77
N THR A 81 -8.05 -16.37 14.75
CA THR A 81 -7.89 -16.91 13.38
C THR A 81 -6.77 -17.94 13.31
N MET A 82 -5.61 -17.67 13.91
CA MET A 82 -4.47 -18.59 13.96
C MET A 82 -4.80 -19.87 14.74
N ALA A 83 -5.61 -19.78 15.79
CA ALA A 83 -6.07 -20.94 16.53
C ALA A 83 -7.07 -21.80 15.72
N SER A 84 -7.86 -21.16 14.86
CA SER A 84 -8.92 -21.82 14.08
C SER A 84 -8.41 -22.41 12.77
N ASP A 85 -7.39 -21.81 12.15
CA ASP A 85 -6.83 -22.23 10.85
C ASP A 85 -5.29 -22.32 10.88
N PRO A 86 -4.72 -23.55 10.95
CA PRO A 86 -3.27 -23.77 10.91
C PRO A 86 -2.59 -23.30 9.62
N GLN A 87 -3.30 -23.26 8.49
CA GLN A 87 -2.74 -22.78 7.23
C GLN A 87 -2.54 -21.26 7.27
N VAL A 88 -3.50 -20.53 7.84
CA VAL A 88 -3.36 -19.09 8.09
C VAL A 88 -2.22 -18.81 9.06
N GLN A 89 -2.09 -19.59 10.13
CA GLN A 89 -0.95 -19.49 11.04
C GLN A 89 0.39 -19.64 10.31
N SER A 90 0.54 -20.69 9.50
CA SER A 90 1.78 -20.93 8.75
C SER A 90 2.08 -19.80 7.77
N LEU A 91 1.05 -19.25 7.11
CA LEU A 91 1.19 -18.15 6.15
C LEU A 91 1.59 -16.85 6.84
N LEU A 92 0.93 -16.49 7.95
CA LEU A 92 1.27 -15.28 8.71
C LEU A 92 2.66 -15.37 9.32
N SER A 93 3.02 -16.54 9.85
CA SER A 93 4.36 -16.78 10.39
C SER A 93 5.43 -16.71 9.30
N GLY A 94 5.17 -17.29 8.12
CA GLY A 94 6.11 -17.25 6.98
C GLY A 94 6.26 -15.86 6.34
N THR A 95 5.21 -15.03 6.40
CA THR A 95 5.26 -13.66 5.89
C THR A 95 5.81 -12.65 6.90
N ALA A 96 5.85 -12.99 8.20
CA ALA A 96 6.41 -12.14 9.23
C ALA A 96 7.88 -11.78 8.95
N ASP A 97 8.69 -12.73 8.48
CA ASP A 97 10.10 -12.51 8.13
C ASP A 97 10.29 -11.45 7.03
N LEU A 98 9.31 -11.29 6.14
CA LEU A 98 9.34 -10.30 5.06
C LEU A 98 8.93 -8.92 5.55
N TRP A 99 7.91 -8.83 6.41
CA TRP A 99 7.33 -7.56 6.83
C TRP A 99 7.96 -6.97 8.09
N MET A 100 8.50 -7.80 8.99
CA MET A 100 9.14 -7.32 10.23
C MET A 100 10.24 -6.28 9.96
N PRO A 101 11.20 -6.50 9.03
CA PRO A 101 12.22 -5.50 8.72
C PRO A 101 11.64 -4.17 8.21
N VAL A 102 10.53 -4.21 7.47
CA VAL A 102 9.87 -3.02 6.91
C VAL A 102 9.12 -2.24 7.98
N ILE A 103 8.41 -2.95 8.86
CA ILE A 103 7.58 -2.35 9.91
C ILE A 103 8.47 -1.75 11.01
N THR A 104 9.53 -2.46 11.42
CA THR A 104 10.46 -2.00 12.45
C THR A 104 11.54 -1.06 11.92
N ALA A 105 11.60 -0.82 10.60
CA ALA A 105 12.55 0.11 10.01
C ALA A 105 12.41 1.51 10.64
N THR A 106 13.55 2.08 11.02
CA THR A 106 13.70 3.46 11.43
C THR A 106 13.40 4.42 10.28
N SER A 107 13.15 5.69 10.59
CA SER A 107 12.91 6.73 9.57
C SER A 107 14.07 6.88 8.58
N GLU A 108 15.31 6.57 8.99
CA GLU A 108 16.48 6.58 8.10
C GLU A 108 16.50 5.37 7.16
N GLU A 109 16.23 4.17 7.67
CA GLU A 109 16.10 2.96 6.86
C GLU A 109 14.95 3.08 5.86
N ARG A 110 13.82 3.67 6.28
CA ARG A 110 12.68 3.91 5.40
C ARG A 110 12.98 4.86 4.25
N ARG A 111 13.85 5.85 4.45
CA ARG A 111 14.28 6.76 3.38
C ARG A 111 15.06 6.03 2.29
N LYS A 112 15.80 4.97 2.62
CA LYS A 112 16.52 4.15 1.63
C LYS A 112 15.57 3.37 0.70
N PHE A 113 14.38 2.98 1.19
CA PHE A 113 13.33 2.38 0.36
C PHE A 113 12.72 3.38 -0.64
N ALA A 114 12.60 4.66 -0.25
CA ALA A 114 12.05 5.71 -1.11
C ALA A 114 13.05 6.29 -2.12
N ALA A 115 14.35 6.28 -1.80
CA ALA A 115 15.40 6.80 -2.69
C ALA A 115 15.60 5.93 -3.95
N SER A 116 15.28 4.63 -3.87
CA SER A 116 15.49 3.71 -5.00
C SER A 116 14.56 3.96 -6.19
N THR A 117 13.46 4.69 -6.04
CA THR A 117 12.52 5.02 -7.12
C THR A 117 12.81 6.38 -7.79
N GLY A 118 13.83 7.12 -7.32
CA GLY A 118 14.10 8.50 -7.76
C GLY A 118 15.40 8.75 -8.54
N ASP A 119 16.42 7.89 -8.44
CA ASP A 119 17.75 8.18 -9.05
C ASP A 119 18.06 7.29 -10.25
N THR A 120 17.41 7.60 -11.37
CA THR A 120 18.03 7.49 -12.70
C THR A 120 18.07 8.87 -13.34
N THR A 121 18.52 9.88 -12.60
CA THR A 121 18.97 11.15 -13.18
C THR A 121 20.47 11.14 -13.15
N THR A 122 21.05 10.90 -14.33
CA THR A 122 22.47 10.96 -14.63
C THR A 122 23.10 12.24 -14.07
N GLU A 123 23.92 12.11 -13.02
CA GLU A 123 24.99 13.07 -12.75
C GLU A 123 25.99 12.98 -13.91
N THR A 124 25.82 13.81 -14.94
CA THR A 124 26.94 14.13 -15.82
C THR A 124 27.85 15.08 -15.09
N ASP A 125 28.93 14.52 -14.56
CA ASP A 125 30.11 15.20 -14.07
C ASP A 125 30.60 16.19 -15.13
N GLY A 126 30.51 17.49 -14.82
CA GLY A 126 30.88 18.60 -15.69
C GLY A 126 32.09 19.32 -15.12
N GLU A 127 33.27 18.75 -15.35
CA GLU A 127 34.58 19.32 -15.05
C GLU A 127 34.74 20.70 -15.73
N PRO A 128 35.06 21.80 -15.02
CA PRO A 128 35.31 23.09 -15.66
C PRO A 128 36.71 23.09 -16.26
N SER A 129 36.81 22.80 -17.56
CA SER A 129 38.04 23.04 -18.32
C SER A 129 38.31 24.54 -18.51
N LYS A 130 39.60 24.85 -18.37
CA LYS A 130 40.29 26.13 -18.29
C LYS A 130 40.33 26.92 -19.60
#